data_AF-A0A160P197-F1
#
_entry.id   AF-A0A160P197-F1
#
_cell.length_a   1.000
_cell.length_b   1.000
_cell.length_c   1.000
_cell.angle_alpha   90.00
_cell.angle_beta   90.00
_cell.angle_gamma   90.00
#
_symmetry.space_group_name_H-M   'P 1'
#
loop_
_entity.id
_entity.type
_entity.pdbx_description
1 polymer ?
#
loop_
_entity_poly.entity_id
_entity_poly.type
_entity_poly.pdbx_seq_one_letter_code
_entity_poly.pdbx_strand_id
1 'polypeptide(L)'
;MPLAAQPHDLPARTAAAIALLKESPHTFDGFLQLSGIFESTTLDPYSRETVILTVATRNQCHLCVDMHEGKLAALDPADAPSAERLDAVRRFALQVLAASGAVSDADLDAFLAHGYTRQNALEVVLGIGTYTLSTFANRLVRAA
;
A
#
# COMPACT_ATOMS: atom_id res chain seq x y z
N MET A 1 -15.04 -25.79 -5.10
CA MET A 1 -13.98 -25.99 -6.12
C MET A 1 -12.67 -26.15 -5.40
N PRO A 2 -11.85 -27.17 -5.70
CA PRO A 2 -10.53 -27.29 -5.09
C PRO A 2 -9.68 -26.12 -5.57
N LEU A 3 -8.99 -25.45 -4.65
CA LEU A 3 -8.08 -24.37 -4.96
C LEU A 3 -6.95 -24.97 -5.80
N ALA A 4 -6.84 -24.59 -7.08
CA ALA A 4 -5.66 -24.91 -7.86
C ALA A 4 -4.42 -24.41 -7.09
N ALA A 5 -3.36 -25.22 -7.04
CA ALA A 5 -2.11 -24.81 -6.41
C ALA A 5 -1.67 -23.48 -7.03
N GLN A 6 -1.52 -22.43 -6.21
CA GLN A 6 -1.05 -21.16 -6.72
C GLN A 6 0.35 -21.34 -7.32
N PRO A 7 0.68 -20.69 -8.45
CA PRO A 7 2.04 -20.70 -8.99
C PRO A 7 3.02 -20.23 -7.91
N HIS A 8 4.24 -20.79 -7.85
CA HIS A 8 5.27 -20.28 -6.93
C HIS A 8 5.94 -18.99 -7.44
N ASP A 9 5.83 -18.73 -8.75
CA ASP A 9 6.41 -17.57 -9.43
C ASP A 9 5.54 -16.31 -9.28
N LEU A 10 6.14 -15.20 -8.86
CA LEU A 10 5.44 -13.93 -8.56
C LEU A 10 4.75 -13.31 -9.80
N PRO A 11 5.41 -13.19 -10.97
CA PRO A 11 4.75 -12.82 -12.23
C PRO A 11 3.49 -13.64 -12.54
N ALA A 12 3.58 -14.97 -12.45
CA ALA A 12 2.43 -15.84 -12.72
C ALA A 12 1.28 -15.63 -11.71
N ARG A 13 1.57 -15.51 -10.41
CA ARG A 13 0.58 -15.19 -9.37
C ARG A 13 -0.09 -13.83 -9.62
N THR A 14 0.71 -12.83 -9.98
CA THR A 14 0.22 -11.48 -10.27
C THR A 14 -0.71 -11.47 -11.48
N ALA A 15 -0.35 -12.18 -12.55
CA ALA A 15 -1.19 -12.29 -13.75
C ALA A 15 -2.53 -12.98 -13.44
N ALA A 16 -2.51 -14.04 -12.61
CA ALA A 16 -3.72 -14.72 -12.16
C ALA A 16 -4.61 -13.80 -11.30
N ALA A 17 -4.03 -13.04 -10.39
CA ALA A 17 -4.76 -12.06 -9.57
C ALA A 17 -5.45 -10.99 -10.43
N ILE A 18 -4.73 -10.43 -11.42
CA ILE A 18 -5.29 -9.46 -12.37
C ILE A 18 -6.46 -10.07 -13.15
N ALA A 19 -6.36 -11.34 -13.59
CA ALA A 19 -7.43 -12.00 -14.31
C ALA A 19 -8.71 -12.14 -13.44
N LEU A 20 -8.56 -12.48 -12.15
CA LEU A 20 -9.68 -12.57 -11.22
C LEU A 20 -10.30 -11.20 -10.91
N LEU A 21 -9.49 -10.16 -10.70
CA LEU A 21 -10.00 -8.81 -10.43
C LEU A 21 -10.82 -8.25 -11.61
N LYS A 22 -10.52 -8.67 -12.84
CA LYS A 22 -11.27 -8.27 -14.05
C LYS A 22 -12.70 -8.84 -14.11
N GLU A 23 -13.10 -9.75 -13.23
CA GLU A 23 -14.50 -10.13 -13.07
C GLU A 23 -15.39 -8.94 -12.67
N SER A 24 -14.81 -7.91 -12.04
CA SER A 24 -15.43 -6.59 -11.87
C SER A 24 -14.57 -5.52 -12.53
N PRO A 25 -14.82 -5.16 -13.81
CA PRO A 25 -14.09 -4.11 -14.49
C PRO A 25 -14.10 -2.78 -13.73
N HIS A 26 -15.23 -2.43 -13.11
CA HIS A 26 -15.35 -1.20 -12.31
C HIS A 26 -14.41 -1.19 -11.09
N THR A 27 -14.26 -2.33 -10.40
CA THR A 27 -13.34 -2.44 -9.25
C THR A 27 -11.89 -2.36 -9.71
N PHE A 28 -11.56 -3.05 -10.81
CA PHE A 28 -10.22 -3.04 -11.38
C PHE A 28 -9.83 -1.64 -11.90
N ASP A 29 -10.70 -1.00 -12.68
CA ASP A 29 -10.46 0.34 -13.21
C ASP A 29 -10.36 1.38 -12.09
N GLY A 30 -11.23 1.28 -11.08
CA GLY A 30 -11.15 2.13 -9.89
C GLY A 30 -9.83 1.97 -9.14
N PHE A 31 -9.34 0.73 -8.97
CA PHE A 31 -8.01 0.48 -8.40
C PHE A 31 -6.90 1.11 -9.24
N LEU A 32 -6.91 0.90 -10.55
CA LEU A 32 -5.89 1.45 -11.45
C LEU A 32 -5.85 2.98 -11.37
N GLN A 33 -7.00 3.64 -11.42
CA GLN A 33 -7.08 5.10 -11.27
C GLN A 33 -6.56 5.57 -9.91
N LEU A 34 -7.03 4.98 -8.82
CA LEU A 34 -6.58 5.35 -7.47
C LEU A 34 -5.09 5.10 -7.26
N SER A 35 -4.55 3.99 -7.78
CA SER A 35 -3.11 3.71 -7.74
C SER A 35 -2.30 4.72 -8.55
N GLY A 36 -2.76 5.09 -9.76
CA GLY A 36 -2.09 6.10 -10.58
C GLY A 36 -2.10 7.49 -9.91
N ILE A 37 -3.20 7.86 -9.26
CA ILE A 37 -3.28 9.10 -8.48
C ILE A 37 -2.33 9.03 -7.29
N PHE A 38 -2.31 7.92 -6.55
CA PHE A 38 -1.38 7.74 -5.43
C PHE A 38 0.09 7.80 -5.90
N GLU A 39 0.40 7.26 -7.07
CA GLU A 39 1.73 7.37 -7.66
C GLU A 39 2.10 8.82 -8.02
N SER A 40 1.13 9.69 -8.29
CA SER A 40 1.39 11.12 -8.58
C SER A 40 1.48 12.02 -7.33
N THR A 41 1.40 11.45 -6.13
CA THR A 41 1.44 12.21 -4.87
C THR A 41 2.81 12.81 -4.56
N THR A 42 2.87 13.68 -3.57
CA THR A 42 4.12 14.30 -3.11
C THR A 42 4.91 13.43 -2.12
N LEU A 43 4.40 12.26 -1.73
CA LEU A 43 5.17 11.25 -1.02
C LEU A 43 6.25 10.70 -1.95
N ASP A 44 7.50 10.66 -1.46
CA ASP A 44 8.59 10.02 -2.19
C ASP A 44 8.33 8.51 -2.40
N PRO A 45 8.97 7.87 -3.40
CA PRO A 45 8.75 6.46 -3.72
C PRO A 45 8.90 5.52 -2.53
N TYR A 46 9.91 5.74 -1.67
CA TYR A 46 10.12 4.92 -0.48
C TYR A 46 8.97 5.04 0.53
N SER A 47 8.45 6.26 0.73
CA SER A 47 7.33 6.51 1.63
C SER A 47 6.02 5.94 1.09
N ARG A 48 5.78 6.01 -0.23
CA ARG A 48 4.62 5.36 -0.88
C ARG A 48 4.66 3.85 -0.67
N GLU A 49 5.79 3.20 -0.98
CA GLU A 49 5.95 1.76 -0.76
C GLU A 49 5.84 1.37 0.71
N THR A 50 6.32 2.22 1.63
CA THR A 50 6.15 2.01 3.09
C THR A 50 4.67 2.00 3.49
N VAL A 51 3.84 2.93 2.98
CA VAL A 51 2.38 2.94 3.23
C VAL A 51 1.75 1.64 2.70
N ILE A 52 2.13 1.25 1.47
CA ILE A 52 1.58 0.06 0.81
C ILE A 52 1.88 -1.20 1.60
N LEU A 53 3.15 -1.42 1.93
CA LEU A 53 3.60 -2.57 2.70
C LEU A 53 2.98 -2.61 4.10
N THR A 54 2.76 -1.44 4.72
CA THR A 54 2.07 -1.35 6.01
C THR A 54 0.64 -1.88 5.92
N VAL A 55 -0.12 -1.44 4.91
CA VAL A 55 -1.50 -1.88 4.67
C VAL A 55 -1.53 -3.36 4.28
N ALA A 56 -0.66 -3.79 3.36
CA ALA A 56 -0.57 -5.16 2.87
C ALA A 56 -0.23 -6.16 3.98
N THR A 57 0.76 -5.83 4.81
CA THR A 57 1.17 -6.66 5.96
C THR A 57 0.06 -6.74 6.99
N ARG A 58 -0.54 -5.61 7.36
CA ARG A 58 -1.67 -5.58 8.30
C ARG A 58 -2.84 -6.44 7.81
N ASN A 59 -3.18 -6.32 6.53
CA ASN A 59 -4.29 -7.05 5.94
C ASN A 59 -3.91 -8.49 5.55
N GLN A 60 -2.65 -8.89 5.72
CA GLN A 60 -2.13 -10.22 5.37
C GLN A 60 -2.31 -10.57 3.89
N CYS A 61 -2.12 -9.60 2.98
CA CYS A 61 -2.07 -9.87 1.54
C CYS A 61 -0.63 -10.23 1.14
N HIS A 62 -0.27 -11.51 1.09
CA HIS A 62 1.11 -11.91 0.84
C HIS A 62 1.54 -11.69 -0.62
N LEU A 63 0.63 -11.84 -1.60
CA LEU A 63 0.86 -11.36 -2.96
C LEU A 63 1.25 -9.87 -3.00
N CYS A 64 0.51 -9.03 -2.28
CA CYS A 64 0.79 -7.59 -2.24
C CYS A 64 2.15 -7.31 -1.59
N VAL A 65 2.48 -8.02 -0.49
CA VAL A 65 3.78 -7.91 0.18
C VAL A 65 4.90 -8.28 -0.80
N ASP A 66 4.84 -9.47 -1.40
CA ASP A 66 5.88 -9.95 -2.33
C ASP A 66 6.09 -8.98 -3.51
N MET A 67 5.00 -8.47 -4.10
CA MET A 67 5.06 -7.50 -5.20
C MET A 67 5.74 -6.19 -4.79
N HIS A 68 5.37 -5.66 -3.62
CA HIS A 68 5.81 -4.34 -3.19
C HIS A 68 7.19 -4.35 -2.52
N GLU A 69 7.61 -5.48 -1.92
CA GLU A 69 9.01 -5.68 -1.53
C GLU A 69 9.92 -5.69 -2.76
N GLY A 70 9.51 -6.35 -3.85
CA GLY A 70 10.24 -6.31 -5.11
C GLY A 70 10.34 -4.90 -5.72
N LYS A 71 9.27 -4.10 -5.64
CA LYS A 71 9.29 -2.70 -6.08
C LYS A 71 10.20 -1.83 -5.22
N LEU A 72 10.10 -1.95 -3.90
CA LEU A 72 10.95 -1.24 -2.96
C LEU A 72 12.43 -1.55 -3.18
N ALA A 73 12.77 -2.83 -3.40
CA ALA A 73 14.14 -3.27 -3.67
C ALA A 73 14.70 -2.77 -5.02
N ALA A 74 13.83 -2.36 -5.94
CA ALA A 74 14.22 -1.82 -7.25
C ALA A 74 14.45 -0.30 -7.24
N LEU A 75 14.16 0.39 -6.13
CA LEU A 75 14.47 1.82 -5.97
C LEU A 75 15.98 2.03 -5.81
N ASP A 76 16.47 3.20 -6.24
CA ASP A 76 17.88 3.56 -6.08
C ASP A 76 18.19 3.82 -4.60
N PRO A 77 19.10 3.05 -3.96
CA PRO A 77 19.45 3.25 -2.56
C PRO A 77 20.00 4.64 -2.23
N ALA A 78 20.54 5.36 -3.23
CA ALA A 78 21.04 6.72 -3.03
C ALA A 78 19.94 7.74 -2.70
N ASP A 79 18.69 7.45 -3.09
CA ASP A 79 17.52 8.31 -2.86
C ASP A 79 16.75 7.94 -1.57
N ALA A 80 17.23 6.94 -0.82
CA ALA A 80 16.53 6.44 0.37
C ALA A 80 16.47 7.52 1.48
N PRO A 81 15.27 7.86 1.99
CA PRO A 81 15.13 8.68 3.19
C PRO A 81 15.70 7.96 4.43
N SER A 82 15.87 8.70 5.53
CA SER A 82 16.32 8.08 6.78
C SER A 82 15.32 7.04 7.30
N ALA A 83 15.83 6.03 8.01
CA ALA A 83 15.01 4.98 8.61
C ALA A 83 13.94 5.55 9.54
N GLU A 84 14.26 6.60 10.29
CA GLU A 84 13.32 7.28 11.19
C GLU A 84 12.19 7.96 10.42
N ARG A 85 12.49 8.55 9.26
CA ARG A 85 11.47 9.18 8.41
C ARG A 85 10.54 8.13 7.79
N LEU A 86 11.06 6.97 7.38
CA LEU A 86 10.22 5.87 6.89
C LEU A 86 9.40 5.23 8.01
N ASP A 87 9.98 5.06 9.21
CA ASP A 87 9.23 4.57 10.36
C ASP A 87 8.11 5.52 10.80
N ALA A 88 8.31 6.84 10.64
CA ALA A 88 7.27 7.83 10.92
C ALA A 88 6.03 7.66 10.03
N VAL A 89 6.19 7.44 8.72
CA VAL A 89 5.04 7.20 7.83
C VAL A 89 4.38 5.85 8.10
N ARG A 90 5.16 4.80 8.41
CA ARG A 90 4.66 3.50 8.83
C ARG A 90 3.78 3.62 10.09
N ARG A 91 4.29 4.28 11.14
CA ARG A 91 3.57 4.51 12.40
C ARG A 91 2.31 5.33 12.18
N PHE A 92 2.41 6.42 11.43
CA PHE A 92 1.27 7.27 11.14
C PHE A 92 0.18 6.52 10.37
N ALA A 93 0.53 5.72 9.35
CA ALA A 93 -0.43 4.89 8.64
C ALA A 93 -1.15 3.89 9.58
N LEU A 94 -0.42 3.25 10.50
CA LEU A 94 -1.01 2.37 11.51
C LEU A 94 -1.95 3.11 12.47
N GLN A 95 -1.60 4.34 12.88
CA GLN A 95 -2.44 5.18 13.74
C GLN A 95 -3.72 5.60 13.03
N VAL A 96 -3.64 6.03 11.77
CA VAL A 96 -4.82 6.35 10.94
C VAL A 96 -5.73 5.14 10.82
N LEU A 97 -5.18 3.96 10.54
CA LEU A 97 -5.95 2.70 10.45
C LEU A 97 -6.60 2.33 11.79
N ALA A 98 -5.88 2.46 12.90
CA ALA A 98 -6.39 2.11 14.23
C ALA A 98 -7.48 3.07 14.71
N ALA A 99 -7.34 4.36 14.41
CA ALA A 99 -8.28 5.41 14.82
C ALA A 99 -9.40 5.62 13.80
N SER A 100 -9.46 4.84 12.71
CA SER A 100 -10.40 5.07 11.60
C SER A 100 -10.38 6.53 11.09
N GLY A 101 -9.17 7.09 10.99
CA GLY A 101 -8.92 8.48 10.56
C GLY A 101 -8.98 9.54 11.66
N ALA A 102 -9.52 9.23 12.85
CA ALA A 102 -9.59 10.16 13.98
C ALA A 102 -8.27 10.21 14.78
N VAL A 103 -7.15 10.49 14.10
CA VAL A 103 -5.83 10.62 14.73
C VAL A 103 -5.79 11.81 15.69
N SER A 104 -5.00 11.70 16.76
CA SER A 104 -4.81 12.80 17.70
C SER A 104 -3.92 13.90 17.11
N ASP A 105 -4.02 15.12 17.62
CA ASP A 105 -3.12 16.22 17.24
C ASP A 105 -1.65 15.85 17.53
N ALA A 106 -1.39 15.15 18.63
CA ALA A 106 -0.05 14.69 18.99
C ALA A 106 0.53 13.69 17.97
N ASP A 107 -0.29 12.77 17.45
CA ASP A 107 0.14 11.82 16.42
C ASP A 107 0.39 12.51 15.08
N LEU A 108 -0.47 13.47 14.71
CA LEU A 108 -0.26 14.27 13.51
C LEU A 108 1.02 15.11 13.64
N ASP A 109 1.20 15.82 14.75
CA ASP A 109 2.39 16.64 14.99
C ASP A 109 3.68 15.79 15.00
N ALA A 110 3.62 14.57 15.56
CA ALA A 110 4.74 13.64 15.52
C ALA A 110 5.10 13.21 14.08
N PHE A 111 4.11 13.00 13.20
CA PHE A 111 4.36 12.74 11.79
C PHE A 111 4.98 13.95 11.08
N LEU A 112 4.44 15.15 11.32
CA LEU A 112 4.94 16.40 10.74
C LEU A 112 6.38 16.74 11.17
N ALA A 113 6.76 16.38 12.41
CA ALA A 113 8.11 16.61 12.95
C ALA A 113 9.22 15.89 12.16
N HIS A 114 8.88 14.87 11.36
CA HIS A 114 9.82 14.17 10.47
C HIS A 114 9.92 14.80 9.06
N GLY A 115 9.42 16.02 8.88
CA GLY A 115 9.50 16.76 7.62
C GLY A 115 8.39 16.41 6.62
N TYR A 116 7.37 15.66 7.05
CA TYR A 116 6.15 15.48 6.26
C TYR A 116 5.22 16.66 6.43
N THR A 117 4.28 16.81 5.48
CA THR A 117 3.29 17.88 5.48
C THR A 117 1.88 17.35 5.76
N ARG A 118 0.94 18.27 6.02
CA ARG A 118 -0.49 17.93 6.09
C ARG A 118 -1.01 17.34 4.78
N GLN A 119 -0.45 17.76 3.64
CA GLN A 119 -0.74 17.13 2.35
C GLN A 119 -0.30 15.67 2.36
N ASN A 120 0.93 15.37 2.82
CA ASN A 120 1.38 13.98 2.93
C ASN A 120 0.50 13.14 3.87
N ALA A 121 -0.02 13.73 4.95
CA ALA A 121 -0.94 13.03 5.85
C ALA A 121 -2.24 12.60 5.12
N LEU A 122 -2.79 13.45 4.25
CA LEU A 122 -3.93 13.12 3.41
C LEU A 122 -3.56 12.10 2.31
N GLU A 123 -2.35 12.18 1.76
CA GLU A 123 -1.85 11.20 0.79
C GLU A 123 -1.66 9.81 1.43
N VAL A 124 -1.29 9.73 2.72
CA VAL A 124 -1.31 8.47 3.49
C VAL A 124 -2.73 7.90 3.58
N VAL A 125 -3.75 8.74 3.80
CA VAL A 125 -5.16 8.31 3.78
C VAL A 125 -5.56 7.79 2.40
N LEU A 126 -5.16 8.46 1.32
CA LEU A 126 -5.35 7.99 -0.05
C LEU A 126 -4.70 6.62 -0.26
N GLY A 127 -3.43 6.45 0.13
CA GLY A 127 -2.72 5.18 0.04
C GLY A 127 -3.41 4.06 0.84
N ILE A 128 -3.88 4.35 2.05
CA ILE A 128 -4.68 3.43 2.85
C ILE A 128 -5.93 2.98 2.11
N GLY A 129 -6.71 3.91 1.55
CA GLY A 129 -7.93 3.58 0.80
C GLY A 129 -7.64 2.72 -0.43
N THR A 130 -6.70 3.15 -1.26
CA THR A 130 -6.27 2.45 -2.49
C THR A 130 -5.83 1.02 -2.21
N TYR A 131 -4.97 0.82 -1.21
CA TYR A 131 -4.41 -0.49 -0.92
C TYR A 131 -5.28 -1.33 0.00
N THR A 132 -6.23 -0.74 0.72
CA THR A 132 -7.33 -1.51 1.34
C THR A 132 -8.19 -2.16 0.26
N LEU A 133 -8.57 -1.41 -0.80
CA LEU A 133 -9.31 -1.97 -1.93
C LEU A 133 -8.54 -3.14 -2.56
N SER A 134 -7.26 -2.93 -2.90
CA SER A 134 -6.42 -3.97 -3.51
C SER A 134 -6.28 -5.20 -2.63
N THR A 135 -5.92 -5.02 -1.35
CA THR A 135 -5.71 -6.13 -0.42
C THR A 135 -7.01 -6.88 -0.13
N PHE A 136 -8.16 -6.19 -0.04
CA PHE A 136 -9.46 -6.84 0.13
C PHE A 136 -9.84 -7.65 -1.10
N ALA A 137 -9.71 -7.08 -2.29
CA ALA A 137 -10.02 -7.76 -3.55
C ALA A 137 -9.16 -9.02 -3.72
N ASN A 138 -7.83 -8.90 -3.59
CA ASN A 138 -6.91 -10.03 -3.73
C ASN A 138 -7.19 -11.15 -2.71
N ARG A 139 -7.51 -10.80 -1.46
CA ARG A 139 -7.87 -11.78 -0.43
C ARG A 139 -9.21 -12.45 -0.70
N LEU A 140 -10.21 -11.66 -1.12
CA LEU A 140 -11.55 -12.16 -1.44
C LEU A 140 -11.50 -13.22 -2.54
N VAL A 141 -10.73 -12.97 -3.59
CA VAL A 141 -10.57 -13.91 -4.71
C VAL A 141 -9.51 -14.99 -4.45
N ARG A 142 -8.94 -15.05 -3.24
CA ARG A 142 -7.91 -16.01 -2.82
C ARG A 142 -6.67 -15.98 -3.72
N ALA A 143 -6.31 -14.80 -4.21
CA ALA A 143 -5.07 -14.50 -4.91
C ALA A 143 -3.98 -13.97 -3.96
N ALA A 144 -4.41 -13.46 -2.80
CA ALA A 144 -3.51 -13.05 -1.73
C ALA A 144 -2.56 -14.15 -1.38
#